data_AF-A0A8X7PFH8-F1
#
_entry.id   AF-A0A8X7PFH8-F1
#
_cell.length_a   1.000
_cell.length_b   1.000
_cell.length_c   1.000
_cell.angle_alpha   90.00
_cell.angle_beta   90.00
_cell.angle_gamma   90.00
#
_symmetry.space_group_name_H-M   'P 1'
#
loop_
_entity.id
_entity.type
_entity.pdbx_description
1 polymer ?
#
loop_
_entity_poly.entity_id
_entity_poly.type
_entity_poly.pdbx_seq_one_letter_code
_entity_poly.pdbx_strand_id
1 'polypeptide(L)'
;MDSGTLNIKKWVVMYPVYINSKKTVAEGRMISLSKACENPNCIEISDCCKHLKLPSAVEIDKAYPRDFMQVGRVRVQLKREDGSCFLSFFNLSDHLN
;
A
#
# COMPACT_ATOMS: atom_id res chain seq x y z
N MET A 1 -14.18 5.71 -27.42
CA MET A 1 -12.70 5.68 -27.36
C MET A 1 -12.34 5.99 -25.92
N ASP A 2 -12.20 4.95 -25.09
CA ASP A 2 -11.84 5.12 -23.68
C ASP A 2 -10.34 5.42 -23.59
N SER A 3 -10.02 6.71 -23.58
CA SER A 3 -8.68 7.23 -23.36
C SER A 3 -8.12 6.70 -22.03
N GLY A 4 -7.16 5.78 -22.10
CA GLY A 4 -5.95 5.67 -21.28
C GLY A 4 -6.03 5.82 -19.75
N THR A 5 -7.22 5.75 -19.15
CA THR A 5 -7.39 6.00 -17.71
C THR A 5 -7.18 4.68 -16.98
N LEU A 6 -6.04 4.54 -16.31
CA LEU A 6 -5.75 3.39 -15.47
C LEU A 6 -6.89 3.18 -14.47
N ASN A 7 -7.54 2.02 -14.49
CA ASN A 7 -8.59 1.68 -13.54
C ASN A 7 -8.00 1.28 -12.18
N ILE A 8 -7.51 2.28 -11.46
CA ILE A 8 -6.87 2.12 -10.14
C ILE A 8 -7.85 1.74 -9.03
N LYS A 9 -9.16 1.72 -9.30
CA LYS A 9 -10.18 1.37 -8.30
C LYS A 9 -10.02 -0.07 -7.77
N LYS A 10 -9.52 -0.96 -8.62
CA LYS A 10 -9.22 -2.37 -8.29
C LYS A 10 -7.89 -2.55 -7.56
N TRP A 11 -7.04 -1.53 -7.51
CA TRP A 11 -5.73 -1.62 -6.88
C TRP A 11 -5.85 -1.60 -5.36
N VAL A 12 -4.93 -2.30 -4.71
CA VAL A 12 -4.88 -2.44 -3.26
C VAL A 12 -4.64 -1.06 -2.64
N VAL A 13 -5.34 -0.80 -1.55
CA VAL A 13 -5.19 0.43 -0.77
C VAL A 13 -4.13 0.23 0.31
N MET A 14 -3.16 1.13 0.35
CA MET A 14 -2.17 1.23 1.41
C MET A 14 -2.25 2.61 2.07
N TYR A 15 -2.65 2.62 3.34
CA TYR A 15 -2.51 3.79 4.20
C TYR A 15 -1.18 3.69 4.98
N PRO A 16 -0.48 4.81 5.25
CA PRO A 16 0.76 4.77 6.01
C PRO A 16 0.61 4.14 7.40
N VAL A 17 -0.53 4.35 8.06
CA VAL A 17 -0.85 3.78 9.38
C VAL A 17 -0.71 2.25 9.45
N TYR A 18 -0.90 1.54 8.33
CA TYR A 18 -0.85 0.08 8.27
C TYR A 18 0.52 -0.48 8.64
N ILE A 19 1.59 0.27 8.38
CA ILE A 19 2.98 -0.13 8.63
C ILE A 19 3.64 0.72 9.71
N ASN A 20 2.90 1.58 10.41
CA ASN A 20 3.44 2.47 11.43
C ASN A 20 3.68 1.75 12.76
N SER A 21 4.94 1.68 13.20
CA SER A 21 5.36 1.04 14.46
C SER A 21 4.86 1.73 15.72
N LYS A 22 4.52 3.03 15.64
CA LYS A 22 3.98 3.81 16.76
C LYS A 22 2.49 3.64 16.96
N LYS A 23 1.81 2.92 16.07
CA LYS A 23 0.36 2.68 16.13
C LYS A 23 0.09 1.25 16.56
N THR A 24 -0.93 1.08 17.38
CA THR A 24 -1.46 -0.22 17.77
C THR A 24 -2.30 -0.84 16.65
N VAL A 25 -2.64 -2.13 16.79
CA VAL A 25 -3.56 -2.80 15.85
C VAL A 25 -4.94 -2.15 15.87
N ALA A 26 -5.41 -1.75 17.07
CA ALA A 26 -6.68 -1.04 17.24
C ALA A 26 -6.69 0.31 16.50
N GLU A 27 -5.56 1.02 16.49
CA GLU A 27 -5.40 2.28 15.77
C GLU A 27 -5.19 2.11 14.26
N GLY A 28 -4.86 0.91 13.78
CA GLY A 28 -4.80 0.61 12.35
C GLY A 28 -3.56 -0.12 11.85
N ARG A 29 -2.55 -0.35 12.68
CA ARG A 29 -1.38 -1.16 12.26
C ARG A 29 -1.84 -2.57 11.86
N MET A 30 -1.36 -3.05 10.72
CA MET A 30 -1.73 -4.35 10.14
C MET A 30 -0.61 -5.38 10.18
N ILE A 31 0.63 -4.97 10.49
CA ILE A 31 1.82 -5.84 10.50
C ILE A 31 2.48 -5.91 11.88
N SER A 32 3.34 -6.90 12.11
CA SER A 32 4.11 -7.03 13.36
C SER A 32 5.03 -5.81 13.59
N LEU A 33 5.29 -5.48 14.87
CA LEU A 33 6.18 -4.37 15.22
C LEU A 33 7.59 -4.53 14.64
N SER A 34 8.09 -5.76 14.58
CA SER A 34 9.41 -6.09 14.02
C SER A 34 9.55 -5.78 12.52
N LYS A 35 8.44 -5.67 11.78
CA LYS A 35 8.42 -5.36 10.35
C LYS A 35 7.91 -3.94 10.07
N ALA A 36 7.48 -3.23 11.10
CA ALA A 36 6.91 -1.90 11.00
C ALA A 36 8.01 -0.82 11.02
N CYS A 37 7.72 0.33 10.41
CA CYS A 37 8.61 1.49 10.39
C CYS A 37 8.02 2.66 11.18
N GLU A 38 8.88 3.54 11.67
CA GLU A 38 8.47 4.70 12.44
C GLU A 38 7.94 5.80 11.51
N ASN A 39 6.71 6.27 11.76
CA ASN A 39 6.08 7.42 11.10
C ASN A 39 6.19 7.44 9.55
N PRO A 40 5.73 6.38 8.86
CA PRO A 40 5.71 6.33 7.40
C PRO A 40 4.82 7.43 6.82
N ASN A 41 5.16 7.90 5.61
CA ASN A 41 4.28 8.76 4.82
C ASN A 41 3.97 8.17 3.42
N CYS A 42 2.95 8.72 2.75
CA CYS A 42 2.48 8.18 1.48
C CYS A 42 3.48 8.38 0.32
N ILE A 43 4.37 9.38 0.41
CA ILE A 43 5.39 9.65 -0.61
C ILE A 43 6.49 8.60 -0.55
N GLU A 44 6.99 8.30 0.66
CA GLU A 44 7.96 7.21 0.89
C GLU A 44 7.44 5.87 0.37
N ILE A 45 6.18 5.55 0.67
CA ILE A 45 5.55 4.32 0.19
C ILE A 45 5.51 4.30 -1.34
N SER A 46 5.18 5.42 -1.98
CA SER A 46 5.18 5.55 -3.45
C SER A 46 6.59 5.35 -4.03
N ASP A 47 7.62 5.91 -3.39
CA ASP A 47 9.00 5.77 -3.84
C ASP A 47 9.51 4.32 -3.69
N CYS A 48 9.13 3.63 -2.62
CA CYS A 48 9.37 2.19 -2.48
C CYS A 48 8.65 1.40 -3.59
N CYS A 49 7.41 1.74 -3.94
CA CYS A 49 6.69 1.10 -5.03
C CYS A 49 7.40 1.30 -6.38
N LYS A 50 7.88 2.51 -6.66
CA LYS A 50 8.69 2.81 -7.87
C LYS A 50 9.96 1.98 -7.91
N HIS A 51 10.68 1.89 -6.79
CA HIS A 51 11.90 1.10 -6.68
C HIS A 51 11.64 -0.40 -6.96
N LEU A 52 10.53 -0.92 -6.43
CA LEU A 52 10.07 -2.30 -6.66
C LEU A 52 9.41 -2.50 -8.03
N LYS A 53 9.33 -1.46 -8.86
CA LYS A 53 8.67 -1.45 -10.18
C LYS A 53 7.20 -1.89 -10.10
N LEU A 54 6.54 -1.57 -9.00
CA LEU A 54 5.11 -1.79 -8.80
C LEU A 54 4.33 -0.56 -9.31
N PRO A 55 3.32 -0.73 -10.18
CA PRO A 55 2.43 0.37 -10.53
C PRO A 55 1.71 0.89 -9.29
N SER A 56 1.83 2.19 -9.04
CA SER A 56 1.20 2.85 -7.89
C SER A 56 0.68 4.24 -8.22
N ALA A 57 -0.35 4.68 -7.48
CA ALA A 57 -0.93 6.02 -7.58
C ALA A 57 -1.14 6.60 -6.18
N VAL A 58 -0.77 7.87 -6.00
CA VAL A 58 -0.94 8.58 -4.71
C VAL A 58 -2.23 9.39 -4.76
N GLU A 59 -3.06 9.23 -3.73
CA GLU A 59 -4.26 10.03 -3.49
C GLU A 59 -4.02 10.90 -2.23
N ILE A 60 -3.49 12.11 -2.43
CA ILE A 60 -3.07 13.01 -1.34
C ILE A 60 -4.26 13.56 -0.53
N ASP A 61 -5.44 13.64 -1.15
CA ASP A 61 -6.68 14.19 -0.60
C ASP A 61 -7.47 13.19 0.26
N LYS A 62 -7.00 11.94 0.38
CA LYS A 62 -7.66 10.90 1.16
C LYS A 62 -7.04 10.79 2.54
N ALA A 63 -7.89 10.63 3.55
CA ALA A 63 -7.47 10.38 4.91
C ALA A 63 -7.82 8.95 5.34
N TYR A 64 -7.14 8.48 6.39
CA TYR A 64 -7.46 7.22 7.02
C TYR A 64 -8.74 7.32 7.86
N PRO A 65 -9.75 6.44 7.69
CA PRO A 65 -11.06 6.62 8.32
C PRO A 65 -11.08 6.67 9.85
N ARG A 66 -10.10 6.06 10.54
CA ARG A 66 -10.03 6.09 12.02
C ARG A 66 -9.22 7.27 12.56
N ASP A 67 -8.48 7.97 11.69
CA ASP A 67 -7.65 9.12 12.05
C ASP A 67 -7.56 10.07 10.86
N PHE A 68 -8.44 11.08 10.83
CA PHE A 68 -8.54 12.03 9.72
C PHE A 68 -7.31 12.93 9.58
N MET A 69 -6.42 12.99 10.59
CA MET A 69 -5.16 13.72 10.51
C MET A 69 -4.10 12.97 9.71
N GLN A 70 -4.27 11.66 9.51
CA GLN A 70 -3.40 10.83 8.68
C GLN A 70 -3.86 10.91 7.22
N VAL A 71 -3.32 11.91 6.52
CA VAL A 71 -3.62 12.19 5.11
C VAL A 71 -2.68 11.44 4.15
N GLY A 72 -3.17 11.20 2.95
CA GLY A 72 -2.48 10.47 1.91
C GLY A 72 -2.77 8.97 1.93
N ARG A 73 -2.97 8.43 0.74
CA ARG A 73 -3.16 6.99 0.48
C ARG A 73 -2.44 6.60 -0.78
N VAL A 74 -1.92 5.38 -0.83
CA VAL A 74 -1.31 4.82 -2.04
C VAL A 74 -2.17 3.68 -2.55
N ARG A 75 -2.49 3.70 -3.83
CA ARG A 75 -3.05 2.56 -4.59
C ARG A 75 -1.89 1.80 -5.19
N VAL A 76 -1.84 0.48 -5.01
CA VAL A 76 -0.76 -0.37 -5.53
C VAL A 76 -1.33 -1.55 -6.29
N GLN A 77 -0.82 -1.79 -7.50
CA GLN A 77 -1.16 -2.96 -8.29
C GLN A 77 -0.21 -4.11 -7.94
N LEU A 78 -0.68 -5.08 -7.17
CA LEU A 78 0.11 -6.25 -6.80
C LEU A 78 0.00 -7.39 -7.82
N LYS A 79 -1.15 -7.48 -8.52
CA LYS A 79 -1.43 -8.48 -9.54
C LYS A 79 -1.66 -7.83 -10.90
N ARG A 80 -1.11 -8.46 -11.93
CA ARG A 80 -1.38 -8.14 -13.34
C ARG A 80 -2.79 -8.58 -13.71
N GLU A 81 -3.24 -8.19 -14.90
CA GLU A 81 -4.57 -8.54 -15.40
C GLU A 81 -4.75 -10.04 -15.63
N ASP A 82 -3.66 -10.75 -15.94
CA ASP A 82 -3.60 -12.21 -16.06
C ASP A 82 -3.60 -12.94 -14.70
N GLY A 83 -3.63 -12.20 -13.59
CA GLY A 83 -3.62 -12.74 -12.23
C GLY A 83 -2.23 -13.03 -11.65
N SER A 84 -1.17 -12.92 -12.45
CA SER A 84 0.20 -13.11 -11.98
C SER A 84 0.66 -11.96 -11.07
N CYS A 85 1.54 -12.25 -10.11
CA CYS A 85 2.11 -11.23 -9.22
C CYS A 85 3.24 -10.47 -9.92
N PHE A 86 3.38 -9.18 -9.64
CA PHE A 86 4.51 -8.39 -10.15
C PHE A 86 5.87 -8.83 -9.56
N LEU A 87 5.85 -9.35 -8.34
CA LEU A 87 7.03 -9.87 -7.65
C LEU A 87 6.96 -11.40 -7.66
N SER A 88 7.85 -12.05 -8.42
CA SER A 88 7.94 -13.51 -8.50
C SER A 88 8.45 -14.17 -7.21
N PHE A 89 9.12 -13.40 -6.35
CA PHE A 89 9.63 -13.86 -5.05
C PHE A 89 8.61 -13.80 -3.91
N PHE A 90 7.42 -13.26 -4.14
CA PHE A 90 6.38 -13.14 -3.12
C PHE A 90 5.24 -14.12 -3.46
N ASN A 91 5.48 -15.42 -3.25
CA ASN A 91 4.37 -16.36 -3.21
C ASN A 91 3.66 -16.18 -1.87
N LEU A 92 2.33 -16.05 -1.90
CA LEU A 92 1.52 -15.95 -0.68
C LEU A 92 1.69 -17.18 0.24
N SER A 93 2.22 -18.29 -0.28
CA SER A 93 2.59 -19.48 0.50
C SER A 93 3.74 -19.25 1.46
N ASP A 94 4.61 -18.27 1.23
CA ASP A 94 5.86 -18.10 1.99
C ASP A 94 5.66 -17.36 3.32
N HIS A 95 4.42 -16.92 3.59
CA HIS A 95 4.04 -16.21 4.83
C HIS A 95 2.92 -16.89 5.63
N LEU A 96 2.55 -18.13 5.26
CA LEU A 96 1.77 -19.04 6.10
C LEU A 96 2.70 -20.12 6.68
N ASN A 97 3.53 -19.72 7.65
CA ASN A 97 4.15 -20.61 8.64
C ASN A 97 4.25 -19.85 9.96
#